data_AF-A0A087RHZ0-F1
#
_entry.id   AF-A0A087RHZ0-F1
#
_cell.length_a   1.000
_cell.length_b   1.000
_cell.length_c   1.000
_cell.angle_alpha   90.00
_cell.angle_beta   90.00
_cell.angle_gamma   90.00
#
_symmetry.space_group_name_H-M   'P 1'
#
loop_
_entity.id
_entity.type
_entity.pdbx_description
1 polymer ?
#
loop_
_entity_poly.entity_id
_entity_poly.type
_entity_poly.pdbx_seq_one_letter_code
_entity_poly.pdbx_strand_id
1 'polypeptide(L)'
;AEAGQERLAQGWARLRRYQEEASSELLRTNNELTQLRARLEAARHEVLQEESCWAHVQSTAAQKTLLLGQIKLAVLNLFQLATTRLKVPTDVALEDTEAQLDTV
;
A
#
# COMPACT_ATOMS: atom_id res chain seq x y z
N ALA A 1 -8.91 -51.99 51.34
CA ALA A 1 -8.74 -52.21 49.89
C ALA A 1 -9.60 -51.24 49.08
N GLU A 2 -10.88 -51.10 49.38
CA GLU A 2 -11.84 -50.24 48.67
C GLU A 2 -11.47 -48.74 48.67
N ALA A 3 -11.11 -48.16 49.82
CA ALA A 3 -10.71 -46.75 49.90
C ALA A 3 -9.47 -46.40 49.04
N GLY A 4 -8.61 -47.37 48.75
CA GLY A 4 -7.47 -47.19 47.84
C GLY A 4 -7.90 -47.19 46.37
N GLN A 5 -8.83 -48.08 45.99
CA GLN A 5 -9.40 -48.13 44.64
C GLN A 5 -10.25 -46.89 44.34
N GLU A 6 -11.01 -46.40 45.31
CA GLU A 6 -11.83 -45.20 45.17
C GLU A 6 -10.97 -43.94 44.97
N ARG A 7 -9.87 -43.80 45.72
CA ARG A 7 -8.90 -42.70 45.53
C ARG A 7 -8.24 -42.74 44.15
N LEU A 8 -7.89 -43.93 43.66
CA LEU A 8 -7.33 -44.08 42.31
C LEU A 8 -8.37 -43.69 41.25
N ALA A 9 -9.61 -44.15 41.37
CA ALA A 9 -10.69 -43.79 40.44
C ALA A 9 -10.94 -42.27 40.41
N GLN A 10 -10.94 -41.61 41.57
CA GLN A 10 -11.05 -40.15 41.67
C GLN A 10 -9.86 -39.43 41.02
N GLY A 11 -8.64 -39.94 41.18
CA GLY A 11 -7.43 -39.42 40.53
C GLY A 11 -7.51 -39.48 39.01
N TRP A 12 -7.92 -40.63 38.45
CA TRP A 12 -8.12 -40.80 37.01
C TRP A 12 -9.21 -39.89 36.46
N ALA A 13 -10.33 -39.75 37.18
CA ALA A 13 -11.41 -38.85 36.77
C ALA A 13 -10.99 -37.37 36.78
N ARG A 14 -10.10 -36.97 37.70
CA ARG A 14 -9.54 -35.61 37.72
C ARG A 14 -8.55 -35.40 36.58
N LEU A 15 -7.69 -36.37 36.29
CA LEU A 15 -6.76 -36.29 35.17
C LEU A 15 -7.48 -36.20 33.83
N ARG A 16 -8.52 -37.03 33.63
CA ARG A 16 -9.33 -37.00 32.40
C ARG A 16 -9.98 -35.63 32.18
N ARG A 17 -10.60 -35.05 33.22
CA ARG A 17 -11.20 -33.71 33.14
C ARG A 17 -10.18 -32.65 32.78
N TYR A 18 -9.01 -32.66 33.43
CA TYR A 18 -7.93 -31.73 33.11
C TYR A 18 -7.46 -31.86 31.65
N GLN A 19 -7.34 -33.09 31.14
CA GLN A 19 -6.96 -33.32 29.75
C GLN A 19 -8.02 -32.82 28.76
N GLU A 20 -9.31 -33.00 29.07
CA GLU A 20 -10.43 -32.52 28.26
C GLU A 20 -10.49 -30.98 28.25
N GLU A 21 -10.34 -30.34 29.41
CA GLU A 21 -10.29 -28.88 29.56
C GLU A 21 -9.10 -28.29 28.76
N ALA A 22 -7.90 -28.83 28.95
CA ALA A 22 -6.71 -28.38 28.25
C ALA A 22 -6.81 -28.57 26.73
N SER A 23 -7.38 -29.69 26.28
CA SER A 23 -7.59 -29.94 24.84
C SER A 23 -8.60 -28.97 24.25
N SER A 24 -9.67 -28.66 24.99
CA SER A 24 -10.68 -27.69 24.57
C SER A 24 -10.11 -26.29 24.48
N GLU A 25 -9.26 -25.89 25.42
CA GLU A 25 -8.56 -24.60 25.40
C GLU A 25 -7.57 -24.50 24.23
N LEU A 26 -6.80 -25.56 23.97
CA LEU A 26 -5.90 -25.64 22.82
C LEU A 26 -6.65 -25.50 21.49
N LEU A 27 -7.80 -26.17 21.36
CA LEU A 27 -8.63 -26.04 20.15
C LEU A 27 -9.18 -24.62 19.99
N ARG A 28 -9.66 -24.01 21.09
CA ARG A 28 -10.17 -22.64 21.06
C ARG A 28 -9.08 -21.65 20.63
N THR A 29 -7.92 -21.71 21.26
CA THR A 29 -6.79 -20.82 20.96
C THR A 29 -6.26 -21.03 19.54
N ASN A 30 -6.22 -22.28 19.04
CA ASN A 30 -5.84 -22.55 17.66
C ASN A 30 -6.84 -21.95 16.64
N ASN A 31 -8.14 -22.05 16.92
CA ASN A 31 -9.17 -21.44 16.08
C ASN A 31 -9.05 -19.91 16.08
N GLU A 32 -8.84 -19.28 17.24
CA GLU A 32 -8.61 -17.84 17.36
C GLU A 32 -7.37 -17.40 16.58
N LEU A 33 -6.26 -18.13 16.70
CA LEU A 33 -5.03 -17.87 15.96
C LEU A 33 -5.25 -17.98 14.45
N THR A 34 -5.98 -19.00 13.99
CA THR A 34 -6.30 -19.19 12.58
C THR A 34 -7.14 -18.03 12.04
N GLN A 35 -8.14 -17.57 12.80
CA GLN A 35 -8.96 -16.41 12.43
C GLN A 35 -8.14 -15.12 12.38
N LEU A 36 -7.29 -14.87 13.37
CA LEU A 36 -6.43 -13.69 13.39
C LEU A 36 -5.46 -13.69 12.21
N ARG A 37 -4.89 -14.85 11.86
CA ARG A 37 -4.00 -15.00 10.71
C ARG A 37 -4.73 -14.73 9.39
N ALA A 38 -5.95 -15.24 9.23
CA ALA A 38 -6.76 -14.96 8.04
C ALA A 38 -7.05 -13.45 7.89
N ARG A 39 -7.39 -12.77 9.00
CA ARG A 39 -7.61 -11.30 9.00
C ARG A 39 -6.34 -10.53 8.66
N LEU A 40 -5.19 -10.95 9.19
CA LEU A 40 -3.91 -10.33 8.88
C LEU A 40 -3.55 -10.47 7.40
N GLU A 41 -3.72 -11.66 6.82
CA GLU A 41 -3.44 -11.87 5.40
C GLU A 41 -4.40 -11.09 4.49
N ALA A 42 -5.69 -10.99 4.86
CA ALA A 42 -6.64 -10.15 4.14
C ALA A 42 -6.22 -8.67 4.16
N ALA A 43 -5.90 -8.13 5.34
CA ALA A 43 -5.45 -6.74 5.48
C ALA A 43 -4.14 -6.48 4.72
N ARG A 44 -3.20 -7.42 4.74
CA ARG A 44 -1.96 -7.32 3.94
C ARG A 44 -2.24 -7.31 2.45
N HIS A 45 -3.19 -8.12 2.00
CA HIS A 45 -3.56 -8.15 0.59
C HIS A 45 -4.17 -6.82 0.14
N GLU A 46 -5.06 -6.24 0.94
CA GLU A 46 -5.65 -4.92 0.68
C GLU A 46 -4.57 -3.83 0.59
N VAL A 47 -3.65 -3.78 1.57
CA VAL A 47 -2.54 -2.82 1.55
C VAL A 47 -1.68 -2.97 0.30
N LEU A 48 -1.32 -4.20 -0.09
CA LEU A 48 -0.52 -4.45 -1.29
C LEU A 48 -1.23 -3.99 -2.58
N GLN A 49 -2.55 -4.14 -2.66
CA GLN A 49 -3.33 -3.65 -3.80
C GLN A 49 -3.30 -2.12 -3.87
N GLU A 50 -3.50 -1.45 -2.73
CA GLU A 50 -3.44 0.02 -2.66
C GLU A 50 -2.05 0.55 -2.96
N GLU A 51 -0.99 -0.07 -2.43
CA GLU A 51 0.40 0.29 -2.72
C GLU A 51 0.72 0.17 -4.21
N SER A 52 0.25 -0.90 -4.86
CA SER A 52 0.42 -1.10 -6.31
C SER A 52 -0.30 -0.02 -7.13
N CYS A 53 -1.55 0.29 -6.76
CA CYS A 53 -2.32 1.38 -7.38
C CYS A 53 -1.60 2.72 -7.22
N TRP A 54 -1.13 3.00 -6.01
CA TRP A 54 -0.43 4.25 -5.70
C TRP A 54 0.89 4.37 -6.47
N ALA A 55 1.68 3.30 -6.55
CA ALA A 55 2.91 3.27 -7.35
C ALA A 55 2.63 3.53 -8.84
N HIS A 56 1.53 2.98 -9.38
CA HIS A 56 1.13 3.23 -10.77
C HIS A 56 0.74 4.69 -11.01
N VAL A 57 -0.03 5.29 -10.10
CA VAL A 57 -0.40 6.71 -10.16
C VAL A 57 0.84 7.59 -10.10
N GLN A 58 1.77 7.32 -9.17
CA GLN A 58 3.02 8.06 -9.05
C GLN A 58 3.89 7.96 -10.31
N SER A 59 4.04 6.76 -10.88
CA SER A 59 4.79 6.55 -12.12
C SER A 59 4.20 7.35 -13.27
N THR A 60 2.88 7.30 -13.42
CA THR A 60 2.17 8.06 -14.47
C THR A 60 2.30 9.56 -14.26
N ALA A 61 2.18 10.05 -13.01
CA ALA A 61 2.38 11.45 -12.69
C ALA A 61 3.80 11.91 -13.03
N ALA A 62 4.83 11.14 -12.64
CA ALA A 62 6.22 11.45 -12.96
C ALA A 62 6.47 11.53 -14.48
N GLN A 63 5.91 10.58 -15.26
CA GLN A 63 6.00 10.60 -16.72
C GLN A 63 5.33 11.84 -17.33
N LYS A 64 4.11 12.18 -16.87
CA LYS A 64 3.38 13.37 -17.34
C LYS A 64 4.11 14.66 -16.98
N THR A 65 4.66 14.76 -15.78
CA THR A 65 5.45 15.91 -15.33
C THR A 65 6.72 16.07 -16.18
N LEU A 66 7.42 14.98 -16.48
CA LEU A 66 8.59 15.01 -17.35
C LEU A 66 8.22 15.49 -18.76
N LEU A 67 7.17 14.90 -19.36
CA LEU A 67 6.71 15.29 -20.69
C LEU A 67 6.29 16.77 -20.73
N LEU A 68 5.57 17.23 -19.72
CA LEU A 68 5.19 18.65 -19.61
C LEU A 68 6.44 19.55 -19.56
N GLY A 69 7.44 19.19 -18.74
CA GLY A 69 8.70 19.93 -18.69
C GLY A 69 9.42 19.97 -20.04
N GLN A 70 9.45 18.85 -20.77
CA GLN A 70 10.02 18.79 -22.12
C GLN A 70 9.28 19.69 -23.11
N ILE A 71 7.95 19.70 -23.08
CA ILE A 71 7.12 20.57 -23.92
C ILE A 71 7.42 22.04 -23.59
N LYS A 72 7.43 22.42 -22.31
CA LYS A 72 7.74 23.79 -21.88
C LYS A 72 9.10 24.25 -22.38
N LEU A 73 10.13 23.42 -22.24
CA LEU A 73 11.48 23.72 -22.72
C LEU A 73 11.54 23.85 -24.25
N ALA A 74 10.86 22.95 -24.98
CA ALA A 74 10.82 23.02 -26.44
C ALA A 74 10.12 24.30 -26.93
N VAL A 75 8.99 24.66 -26.32
CA VAL A 75 8.25 25.90 -26.61
C VAL A 75 9.14 27.12 -26.35
N LEU A 76 9.75 27.20 -25.16
CA LEU A 76 10.63 28.32 -24.82
C LEU A 76 11.78 28.46 -25.82
N ASN A 77 12.44 27.35 -26.17
CA ASN A 77 13.53 27.35 -27.14
C ASN A 77 13.08 27.85 -28.51
N LEU A 78 11.91 27.43 -28.99
CA LEU A 78 11.34 27.87 -30.27
C LEU A 78 10.94 29.34 -30.25
N PHE A 79 10.27 29.78 -29.19
CA PHE A 79 9.90 31.18 -28.96
C PHE A 79 11.14 32.09 -28.99
N GLN A 80 12.18 31.74 -28.23
CA GLN A 80 13.44 32.50 -28.20
C GLN A 80 14.11 32.55 -29.57
N LEU A 81 14.13 31.43 -30.30
CA LEU A 81 14.71 31.38 -31.66
C LEU A 81 13.93 32.29 -32.63
N ALA A 82 12.60 32.22 -32.62
CA ALA A 82 11.73 32.98 -33.52
C ALA A 82 11.80 34.48 -33.24
N THR A 83 11.63 34.89 -31.98
CA THR A 83 11.70 36.29 -31.56
C THR A 83 13.06 36.92 -31.83
N THR A 84 14.15 36.18 -31.62
CA THR A 84 15.51 36.62 -31.96
C THR A 84 15.69 36.84 -33.46
N ARG A 85 15.22 35.90 -34.30
CA ARG A 85 15.33 36.01 -35.76
C ARG A 85 14.47 37.14 -36.34
N LEU A 86 13.27 37.31 -35.81
CA LEU A 86 12.31 38.34 -36.24
C LEU A 86 12.55 39.70 -35.58
N LYS A 87 13.47 39.78 -34.60
CA LYS A 87 13.77 40.97 -33.81
C LYS A 87 12.53 41.56 -33.12
N VAL A 88 11.64 40.68 -32.66
CA VAL A 88 10.43 41.07 -31.92
C VAL A 88 10.80 41.36 -30.48
N PRO A 89 10.62 42.59 -29.98
CA PRO A 89 10.74 42.88 -28.54
C PRO A 89 9.64 42.10 -27.81
N THR A 90 10.02 41.28 -26.84
CA THR A 90 9.05 40.50 -26.07
C THR A 90 9.26 40.72 -24.58
N ASP A 91 8.15 40.92 -23.87
CA ASP A 91 8.07 40.98 -22.40
C ASP A 91 7.22 39.81 -21.89
N VAL A 92 7.50 38.62 -22.44
CA VAL A 92 6.79 37.38 -22.09
C VAL A 92 7.62 36.64 -21.04
N ALA A 93 6.97 36.20 -19.95
CA ALA A 93 7.65 35.49 -18.88
C ALA A 93 8.16 34.11 -19.34
N LEU A 94 9.31 33.69 -18.80
CA LEU A 94 9.97 32.41 -19.15
C LEU A 94 9.13 31.18 -18.80
N GLU A 95 8.30 31.27 -17.77
CA GLU A 95 7.44 30.16 -17.29
C GLU A 95 6.03 30.17 -17.89
N ASP A 96 5.69 31.21 -18.66
CA ASP A 96 4.38 31.37 -19.29
C ASP A 96 4.37 30.76 -20.68
N THR A 97 4.21 29.43 -20.71
CA THR A 97 4.22 28.64 -21.95
C THR A 97 3.08 29.00 -22.89
N GLU A 98 1.92 29.42 -22.36
CA GLU A 98 0.75 29.78 -23.18
C GLU A 98 1.01 31.10 -23.91
N ALA A 99 1.45 32.13 -23.18
CA ALA A 99 1.81 33.41 -23.80
C ALA A 99 2.98 33.30 -24.80
N GLN A 100 3.94 32.39 -24.55
CA GLN A 100 5.01 32.10 -25.51
C GLN A 100 4.46 31.54 -26.82
N LEU A 101 3.50 30.59 -26.76
CA LEU A 101 2.86 30.01 -27.93
C LEU A 101 2.01 31.04 -28.69
N ASP A 102 1.28 31.91 -27.98
CA ASP A 102 0.46 32.94 -28.62
C ASP A 102 1.28 34.00 -29.37
N THR A 103 2.56 34.15 -29.02
CA THR A 103 3.45 35.13 -29.65
C THR A 103 4.06 34.66 -30.97
N VAL A 104 4.15 33.34 -31.21
CA VAL A 104 4.80 32.75 -32.40
C VAL A 104 3.78 32.36 -33.46
#